data_AF-A0A955QKN1-F1
#
_entry.id   AF-A0A955QKN1-F1
#
_cell.length_a   1.000
_cell.length_b   1.000
_cell.length_c   1.000
_cell.angle_alpha   90.00
_cell.angle_beta   90.00
_cell.angle_gamma   90.00
#
_symmetry.space_group_name_H-M   'P 1'
#
loop_
_entity.id
_entity.type
_entity.pdbx_description
1 polymer ?
#
loop_
_entity_poly.entity_id
_entity_poly.type
_entity_poly.pdbx_seq_one_letter_code
_entity_poly.pdbx_strand_id
1 'polypeptide(L)' 'MASLFREFISNCLNGFEGHLRNLGMSDSTIVERMKGAREFARFLVGDPHAFNERTKGTI' A
#
# COMPACT_ATOMS: atom_id res chain seq x y z
N MET A 1 -14.79 -14.50 3.36
CA MET A 1 -13.75 -14.28 4.39
C MET A 1 -12.56 -13.48 3.86
N ALA A 2 -12.00 -13.79 2.69
CA ALA A 2 -10.87 -13.02 2.14
C ALA A 2 -11.19 -11.56 1.76
N SER A 3 -12.46 -11.20 1.51
CA SER A 3 -12.84 -9.84 1.09
C SER A 3 -12.74 -8.79 2.19
N LEU A 4 -13.20 -9.08 3.42
CA LEU A 4 -13.22 -8.09 4.51
C LEU A 4 -11.81 -7.70 4.97
N PHE A 5 -10.91 -8.68 5.05
CA PHE A 5 -9.52 -8.40 5.43
C PHE A 5 -8.79 -7.62 4.34
N ARG A 6 -9.03 -7.92 3.06
CA ARG A 6 -8.49 -7.13 1.94
C ARG A 6 -8.98 -5.69 1.96
N GLU A 7 -10.29 -5.49 2.16
CA GLU A 7 -10.87 -4.16 2.31
C GLU A 7 -10.28 -3.38 3.48
N PHE A 8 -10.10 -4.05 4.63
CA PHE A 8 -9.44 -3.46 5.79
C PHE A 8 -8.02 -2.98 5.44
N ILE A 9 -7.21 -3.83 4.81
CA ILE A 9 -5.85 -3.50 4.42
C ILE A 9 -5.82 -2.33 3.41
N SER A 10 -6.71 -2.33 2.41
CA SER A 10 -6.80 -1.21 1.46
C SER A 10 -7.19 0.10 2.13
N ASN A 11 -8.10 0.07 3.12
CA ASN A 11 -8.44 1.25 3.91
C ASN A 11 -7.26 1.75 4.77
N CYS A 12 -6.48 0.84 5.36
CA CYS A 12 -5.25 1.20 6.07
C CYS A 12 -4.21 1.85 5.15
N LEU A 13 -4.04 1.35 3.92
CA LEU A 13 -3.13 1.95 2.94
C LEU A 13 -3.57 3.37 2.54
N ASN A 14 -4.86 3.59 2.32
CA ASN A 14 -5.41 4.91 2.01
C ASN A 14 -5.19 5.89 3.19
N GLY A 15 -5.44 5.44 4.42
CA GLY A 15 -5.18 6.23 5.62
C GLY A 15 -3.70 6.56 5.80
N PHE A 16 -2.82 5.61 5.52
CA PHE A 16 -1.38 5.82 5.58
C PHE A 16 -0.90 6.84 4.54
N GLU A 17 -1.36 6.75 3.27
CA GLU A 17 -1.03 7.73 2.24
C GLU A 17 -1.48 9.14 2.64
N GLY A 18 -2.72 9.27 3.14
CA GLY A 18 -3.26 10.53 3.65
C GLY A 18 -2.43 11.11 4.79
N HIS A 19 -1.99 10.27 5.73
CA HIS A 19 -1.10 10.68 6.81
C HIS A 19 0.25 11.23 6.29
N LEU A 20 0.86 10.57 5.31
CA LEU A 20 2.13 11.03 4.72
C LEU A 20 1.98 12.38 4.00
N ARG A 21 0.85 12.58 3.31
CA ARG A 21 0.52 13.88 2.68
C ARG A 21 0.32 14.97 3.72
N ASN A 22 -0.37 14.67 4.82
CA ASN A 22 -0.60 15.62 5.92
C ASN A 22 0.70 16.00 6.66
N LEU A 23 1.71 15.13 6.65
CA LEU A 23 3.05 15.44 7.15
C LEU A 23 3.86 16.36 6.21
N GLY A 24 3.32 16.71 5.04
CA GLY A 24 4.00 17.57 4.06
C GLY A 24 5.19 16.88 3.39
N MET A 25 5.22 15.54 3.33
CA MET A 25 6.30 14.83 2.64
C MET A 25 6.24 15.07 1.13
N SER A 26 7.41 14.99 0.48
CA SER A 26 7.49 15.05 -0.99
C SER A 26 6.82 13.84 -1.63
N ASP A 27 6.22 14.03 -2.81
CA ASP A 27 5.59 12.93 -3.56
C ASP A 27 6.55 11.77 -3.83
N SER A 28 7.83 12.06 -4.10
CA SER A 28 8.86 11.02 -4.28
C SER A 28 9.05 10.16 -3.04
N THR A 29 9.02 10.77 -1.84
CA THR A 29 9.13 10.05 -0.57
C THR A 29 7.87 9.24 -0.28
N ILE A 30 6.69 9.79 -0.60
CA ILE A 30 5.41 9.12 -0.44
C ILE A 30 5.37 7.86 -1.31
N VAL A 31 5.80 7.95 -2.57
CA VAL A 31 5.83 6.81 -3.51
C VAL A 31 6.68 5.66 -2.96
N GLU A 32 7.89 5.93 -2.47
CA GLU A 32 8.76 4.88 -1.93
C GLU A 32 8.19 4.24 -0.66
N ARG A 33 7.58 5.05 0.24
CA ARG A 33 6.93 4.53 1.45
C ARG A 33 5.69 3.69 1.11
N MET A 34 4.88 4.14 0.15
CA MET A 34 3.70 3.40 -0.31
C MET A 34 4.08 2.11 -1.02
N LYS A 35 5.21 2.06 -1.72
CA LYS A 35 5.74 0.83 -2.31
C LYS A 35 6.00 -0.24 -1.24
N GLY A 36 6.73 0.12 -0.18
CA GLY A 36 6.98 -0.81 0.94
C GLY A 36 5.70 -1.25 1.65
N ALA A 37 4.78 -0.33 1.91
CA ALA A 37 3.50 -0.62 2.55
C ALA A 37 2.62 -1.58 1.70
N ARG A 38 2.62 -1.42 0.38
CA ARG A 38 1.89 -2.29 -0.56
C ARG A 38 2.49 -3.69 -0.63
N GLU A 39 3.82 -3.83 -0.62
CA GLU A 39 4.44 -5.15 -0.57
C GLU A 39 4.13 -5.89 0.73
N PHE A 40 4.13 -5.17 1.84
CA PHE A 40 3.73 -5.74 3.13
C PHE A 40 2.24 -6.14 3.14
N ALA A 41 1.37 -5.32 2.57
CA ALA A 41 -0.05 -5.64 2.39
C ALA A 41 -0.25 -6.92 1.56
N ARG A 42 0.46 -7.07 0.44
CA ARG A 42 0.42 -8.29 -0.40
C ARG A 42 0.78 -9.53 0.40
N PHE A 43 1.87 -9.46 1.18
CA PHE A 43 2.26 -10.54 2.09
C PHE A 43 1.14 -10.92 3.07
N LEU A 44 0.49 -9.94 3.69
CA LEU A 44 -0.60 -10.18 4.65
C LEU A 44 -1.83 -10.85 4.04
N VAL A 45 -2.16 -10.53 2.79
CA VAL A 45 -3.34 -11.08 2.09
C VAL A 45 -3.04 -12.38 1.32
N GLY A 46 -1.80 -12.89 1.43
CA GLY A 46 -1.33 -14.10 0.76
C GLY A 46 -1.11 -13.95 -0.74
N ASP A 47 -0.99 -12.71 -1.24
CA ASP A 47 -0.70 -12.46 -2.64
C ASP A 47 0.80 -12.65 -2.93
N PRO A 48 1.14 -13.13 -4.15
CA PRO A 48 2.53 -13.24 -4.56
C PRO A 48 3.22 -11.88 -4.56
N HIS A 49 4.49 -11.88 -4.16
CA HIS A 49 5.35 -10.70 -4.15
C HIS A 49 5.45 -10.10 -5.55
N ALA A 50 5.33 -8.78 -5.66
CA ALA A 50 5.35 -8.06 -6.93
C ALA A 50 6.80 -7.71 -7.32
N PHE A 51 7.69 -8.70 -7.41
CA PHE A 51 9.07 -8.45 -7.82
C PHE A 51 9.07 -7.87 -9.25
N ASN A 52 9.50 -6.61 -9.41
CA ASN A 52 9.49 -5.82 -10.65
C ASN A 52 8.14 -5.34 -11.22
N GLU A 53 7.01 -5.45 -10.51
CA GLU A 53 5.78 -4.78 -10.98
C GLU A 53 5.85 -3.27 -10.67
N ARG A 54 5.82 -2.44 -11.71
CA ARG A 54 5.57 -0.99 -11.56
C ARG A 54 4.24 -0.83 -10.83
N THR A 55 4.29 -0.41 -9.57
CA THR A 55 3.14 -0.13 -8.69
C THR A 55 2.27 1.01 -9.23
N LYS A 56 1.55 0.75 -10.32
CA LYS A 56 0.42 1.56 -10.84
C LYS A 56 -0.93 0.85 -10.65
N GLY A 57 -0.93 -0.36 -10.11
CA GLY A 57 -2.15 -1.12 -9.83
C GLY A 57 -2.55 -1.03 -8.35
N THR A 58 -3.86 -0.94 -8.13
CA THR A 58 -4.51 -1.24 -6.86
C THR A 58 -4.25 -2.71 -6.49
N ILE A 59 -4.07 -2.98 -5.20
CA ILE A 59 -4.26 -4.32 -4.62
C ILE A 59 -5.76 -4.49 -4.37
#